data_AF-A0A523INI4-F1
#
_entry.id   AF-A0A523INI4-F1
#
_cell.length_a   1.000
_cell.length_b   1.000
_cell.length_c   1.000
_cell.angle_alpha   90.00
_cell.angle_beta   90.00
_cell.angle_gamma   90.00
#
_symmetry.space_group_name_H-M   'P 1'
#
loop_
_entity.id
_entity.type
_entity.pdbx_description
1 polymer ?
#
loop_
_entity_poly.entity_id
_entity_poly.type
_entity_poly.pdbx_seq_one_letter_code
_entity_poly.pdbx_strand_id
1 'polypeptide(L)'
;MDEGGYRPAPYADEGRHYASIPLYLILTLLTAFIFNLYWNYRQMVACNELLGRREFSFLVWLLLSLLTCGLYHLYYQYQMGAAIVEIEHERGLAVYEGLPMASVVATILGVGVVADCIHQNEINRIVG
;
A
#
# COMPACT_ATOMS: atom_id res chain seq x y z
N MET A 1 -3.73 33.75 -22.26
CA MET A 1 -5.08 33.17 -22.28
C MET A 1 -4.86 31.67 -22.36
N ASP A 2 -4.27 31.14 -21.28
CA ASP A 2 -4.94 30.31 -20.25
C ASP A 2 -5.13 28.90 -20.84
N GLU A 3 -4.47 27.86 -20.32
CA GLU A 3 -4.66 27.36 -18.96
C GLU A 3 -3.34 26.97 -18.29
N GLY A 4 -2.91 27.79 -17.33
CA GLY A 4 -2.04 27.32 -16.26
C GLY A 4 -2.79 26.28 -15.45
N GLY A 5 -2.74 25.03 -15.92
CA GLY A 5 -3.29 23.90 -15.20
C GLY A 5 -2.69 23.90 -13.81
N TYR A 6 -3.55 24.10 -12.80
CA TYR A 6 -3.21 23.95 -11.40
C TYR A 6 -2.60 22.55 -11.22
N ARG A 7 -1.28 22.48 -11.20
CA ARG A 7 -0.55 21.34 -10.66
C ARG A 7 -0.64 21.53 -9.15
N PRO A 8 -1.46 20.76 -8.42
CA PRO A 8 -1.35 20.78 -6.97
C PRO A 8 0.13 20.50 -6.63
N ALA A 9 0.67 21.25 -5.66
CA ALA A 9 2.00 20.93 -5.13
C ALA A 9 2.03 19.43 -4.82
N PRO A 10 3.11 18.69 -5.15
CA PRO A 10 3.13 17.22 -5.08
C PRO A 10 2.70 16.67 -3.71
N TYR A 11 2.80 17.48 -2.66
CA TYR A 11 2.45 17.14 -1.28
C TYR A 11 1.05 17.56 -0.81
N ALA A 12 0.33 18.42 -1.54
CA ALA A 12 -0.95 18.99 -1.06
C ALA A 12 -2.14 18.01 -1.16
N ASP A 13 -2.02 16.93 -1.93
CA ASP A 13 -3.06 15.91 -2.12
C ASP A 13 -2.73 14.58 -1.39
N GLU A 14 -1.52 14.42 -0.82
CA GLU A 14 -1.08 13.16 -0.20
C GLU A 14 -1.90 12.77 1.03
N GLY A 15 -2.48 13.75 1.74
CA GLY A 15 -3.37 13.52 2.88
C GLY A 15 -4.62 12.69 2.53
N ARG A 16 -4.97 12.55 1.25
CA ARG A 16 -6.06 11.66 0.78
C ARG A 16 -5.76 10.17 1.03
N HIS A 17 -4.47 9.82 1.15
CA HIS A 17 -4.01 8.44 1.36
C HIS A 17 -4.07 8.04 2.83
N TYR A 18 -4.28 8.99 3.73
CA TYR A 18 -4.51 8.74 5.14
C TYR A 18 -5.72 7.82 5.32
N ALA A 19 -5.56 6.78 6.14
CA ALA A 19 -6.63 5.85 6.47
C ALA A 19 -6.59 5.44 7.94
N SER A 20 -7.77 5.38 8.56
CA SER A 20 -7.92 4.83 9.91
C SER A 20 -7.81 3.30 9.89
N ILE A 21 -6.65 2.78 10.28
CA ILE A 21 -6.33 1.34 10.35
C ILE A 21 -7.40 0.54 11.13
N PRO A 22 -7.87 0.97 12.31
CA PRO A 22 -8.86 0.20 13.07
C PRO A 22 -10.19 0.05 12.33
N LEU A 23 -10.65 1.11 11.67
CA LEU A 23 -11.89 1.10 10.90
C LEU A 23 -11.76 0.17 9.69
N TYR A 24 -10.63 0.22 8.98
CA TYR A 24 -10.38 -0.61 7.79
C TYR A 24 -10.27 -2.09 8.16
N LEU A 25 -9.67 -2.39 9.31
CA LEU A 25 -9.62 -3.73 9.87
C LEU A 25 -11.03 -4.26 10.20
N ILE A 26 -11.86 -3.45 10.88
CA ILE A 26 -13.25 -3.82 11.20
C ILE A 26 -14.06 -4.05 9.92
N LEU A 27 -13.94 -3.19 8.92
CA LEU A 27 -14.63 -3.36 7.64
C LEU A 27 -14.15 -4.62 6.90
N THR A 28 -12.86 -4.93 6.97
CA THR A 28 -12.30 -6.16 6.40
C THR A 28 -12.96 -7.39 7.01
N LEU A 29 -13.10 -7.43 8.33
CA LEU A 29 -13.76 -8.55 9.02
C LEU A 29 -15.25 -8.61 8.73
N LEU A 30 -15.95 -7.47 8.72
CA LEU A 30 -17.40 -7.39 8.48
C LEU A 30 -17.77 -7.81 7.06
N THR A 31 -16.92 -7.53 6.08
CA THR A 31 -17.15 -7.86 4.65
C THR A 31 -16.56 -9.20 4.23
N ALA A 32 -16.21 -10.07 5.19
CA ALA A 32 -15.57 -11.37 4.92
C ALA A 32 -14.35 -11.24 3.98
N PHE A 33 -13.45 -10.30 4.30
CA PHE A 33 -12.23 -9.99 3.56
C PHE A 33 -12.40 -9.38 2.16
N ILE A 34 -13.63 -9.13 1.69
CA ILE A 34 -13.84 -8.46 0.40
C ILE A 34 -13.30 -7.03 0.42
N PHE A 35 -13.47 -6.30 1.53
CA PHE A 35 -12.92 -4.96 1.68
C PHE A 35 -11.37 -4.93 1.65
N ASN A 36 -10.71 -6.03 1.98
CA ASN A 36 -9.24 -6.12 1.90
C ASN A 36 -8.73 -5.89 0.46
N LEU A 37 -9.50 -6.29 -0.56
CA LEU A 37 -9.19 -6.03 -1.97
C LEU A 37 -9.18 -4.52 -2.28
N TYR A 38 -10.18 -3.80 -1.79
CA TYR A 38 -10.27 -2.35 -1.95
C TYR A 38 -9.16 -1.62 -1.18
N TRP A 39 -8.82 -2.11 0.03
CA TRP A 39 -7.71 -1.56 0.81
C TRP A 39 -6.38 -1.74 0.07
N ASN A 40 -6.10 -2.93 -0.46
CA ASN A 40 -4.92 -3.20 -1.28
C ASN A 40 -4.86 -2.29 -2.50
N TYR A 41 -5.97 -2.09 -3.22
CA TYR A 41 -6.06 -1.13 -4.33
C TYR A 41 -5.63 0.28 -3.91
N ARG A 42 -6.16 0.78 -2.78
CA ARG A 42 -5.80 2.11 -2.27
C ARG A 42 -4.31 2.23 -1.95
N GLN A 43 -3.72 1.21 -1.33
CA GLN A 43 -2.29 1.20 -1.01
C GLN A 43 -1.42 1.21 -2.28
N MET A 44 -1.81 0.47 -3.33
CA MET A 44 -1.13 0.52 -4.63
C MET A 44 -1.14 1.92 -5.24
N VAL A 45 -2.29 2.59 -5.19
CA VAL A 45 -2.41 3.97 -5.72
C VAL A 45 -1.55 4.92 -4.89
N ALA A 46 -1.58 4.80 -3.56
CA ALA A 46 -0.74 5.60 -2.67
C ALA A 46 0.75 5.43 -2.98
N CYS A 47 1.26 4.19 -3.01
CA CYS A 47 2.68 3.95 -3.28
C CYS A 47 3.09 4.39 -4.69
N ASN A 48 2.27 4.17 -5.73
CA ASN A 48 2.56 4.66 -7.08
C ASN A 48 2.68 6.19 -7.13
N GLU A 49 1.82 6.90 -6.40
CA GLU A 49 1.85 8.36 -6.35
C GLU A 49 3.02 8.87 -5.53
N LEU A 50 3.31 8.25 -4.39
CA LEU A 50 4.44 8.60 -3.53
C LEU A 50 5.80 8.34 -4.20
N LEU A 51 5.91 7.27 -5.00
CA LEU A 51 7.10 6.97 -5.82
C LEU A 51 7.15 7.77 -7.13
N GLY A 52 6.05 8.39 -7.55
CA GLY A 52 5.96 9.08 -8.85
C GLY A 52 6.04 8.16 -10.08
N ARG A 53 5.85 6.84 -9.92
CA ARG A 53 5.89 5.83 -11.00
C ARG A 53 4.74 4.83 -10.88
N ARG A 54 4.30 4.27 -12.01
CA ARG A 54 3.21 3.27 -12.06
C ARG A 54 3.78 1.85 -12.04
N GLU A 55 4.09 1.35 -10.86
CA GLU A 55 4.60 -0.02 -10.67
C GLU A 55 3.49 -1.01 -10.28
N PHE A 56 2.56 -0.57 -9.45
CA PHE A 56 1.49 -1.42 -8.94
C PHE A 56 0.20 -1.27 -9.75
N SER A 57 -0.39 -2.39 -10.18
CA SER A 57 -1.68 -2.40 -10.88
C SER A 57 -2.60 -3.44 -10.24
N PHE A 58 -3.75 -2.97 -9.75
CA PHE A 58 -4.72 -3.82 -9.06
C PHE A 58 -5.28 -4.93 -9.94
N LEU A 59 -5.59 -4.63 -11.21
CA LEU A 59 -6.10 -5.65 -12.13
C LEU A 59 -5.06 -6.72 -12.41
N VAL A 60 -3.79 -6.32 -12.62
CA VAL A 60 -2.69 -7.26 -12.83
C VAL A 60 -2.49 -8.12 -11.59
N TRP A 61 -2.47 -7.49 -10.42
CA TRP A 61 -2.32 -8.19 -9.16
C TRP A 61 -3.46 -9.16 -8.87
N LEU A 62 -4.71 -8.78 -9.12
CA LEU A 62 -5.88 -9.62 -8.85
C LEU A 62 -5.87 -10.84 -9.78
N LEU A 63 -5.62 -10.63 -11.08
CA LEU A 63 -5.56 -11.69 -12.07
C LEU A 63 -4.40 -12.65 -11.79
N LEU A 64 -3.21 -12.13 -11.50
CA LEU A 64 -2.05 -12.97 -11.20
C LEU A 64 -2.20 -13.69 -9.86
N SER A 65 -2.76 -13.05 -8.84
CA SER A 65 -3.05 -13.69 -7.56
C SER A 65 -4.05 -14.83 -7.73
N LEU A 66 -5.10 -14.65 -8.55
CA LEU A 66 -6.04 -15.73 -8.85
C LEU A 66 -5.40 -16.86 -9.65
N LEU A 67 -4.60 -16.52 -10.67
CA LEU A 67 -3.94 -17.50 -11.55
C LEU A 67 -2.87 -18.33 -10.80
N THR A 68 -2.18 -17.71 -9.86
CA THR A 68 -1.09 -18.33 -9.08
C THR A 68 -1.55 -18.86 -7.71
N CYS A 69 -2.86 -18.95 -7.47
CA CYS A 69 -3.44 -19.39 -6.20
C CYS A 69 -2.90 -18.62 -4.97
N GLY A 70 -2.72 -17.31 -5.11
CA GLY A 70 -2.23 -16.43 -4.04
C GLY A 70 -0.71 -16.32 -3.94
N LEU A 71 0.07 -17.05 -4.74
CA LEU A 71 1.54 -16.92 -4.70
C LEU A 71 2.00 -15.52 -5.13
N TYR A 72 1.36 -14.94 -6.14
CA TYR A 72 1.65 -13.57 -6.57
C TYR A 72 1.33 -12.54 -5.47
N HIS A 73 0.33 -12.81 -4.63
CA HIS A 73 0.01 -11.95 -3.49
C HIS A 73 1.20 -11.86 -2.52
N LEU A 74 1.93 -12.96 -2.29
CA LEU A 74 3.15 -12.96 -1.46
C LEU A 74 4.26 -12.09 -2.07
N TYR A 75 4.51 -12.24 -3.38
CA TYR A 75 5.48 -11.42 -4.09
C TYR A 75 5.13 -9.93 -4.03
N TYR A 76 3.85 -9.62 -4.17
CA TYR A 76 3.35 -8.26 -4.07
C TYR A 76 3.53 -7.67 -2.67
N GLN A 77 3.27 -8.43 -1.61
CA GLN A 77 3.47 -7.96 -0.22
C GLN A 77 4.94 -7.59 0.04
N TYR A 78 5.88 -8.36 -0.52
CA TYR A 78 7.30 -8.01 -0.50
C TYR A 78 7.59 -6.70 -1.24
N GLN A 79 7.13 -6.58 -2.49
CA GLN A 79 7.38 -5.39 -3.30
C GLN A 79 6.76 -4.14 -2.69
N MET A 80 5.58 -4.25 -2.09
CA MET A 80 4.92 -3.14 -1.41
C MET A 80 5.75 -2.65 -0.22
N GLY A 81 6.24 -3.57 0.62
CA GLY A 81 7.12 -3.21 1.73
C GLY A 81 8.42 -2.56 1.25
N ALA A 82 9.00 -3.05 0.15
CA ALA A 82 10.22 -2.47 -0.42
C ALA A 82 10.00 -1.05 -0.97
N ALA A 83 8.87 -0.83 -1.65
CA ALA A 83 8.46 0.48 -2.14
C ALA A 83 8.27 1.48 -0.99
N ILE A 84 7.65 1.07 0.11
CA ILE A 84 7.49 1.92 1.30
C ILE A 84 8.85 2.29 1.88
N VAL A 85 9.74 1.31 2.07
CA VAL A 85 11.11 1.54 2.55
C VAL A 85 11.87 2.52 1.66
N GLU A 86 11.73 2.41 0.34
CA GLU A 86 12.32 3.33 -0.64
C GLU A 86 11.78 4.75 -0.46
N ILE A 87 10.46 4.92 -0.37
CA ILE A 87 9.82 6.23 -0.13
C ILE A 87 10.32 6.84 1.20
N GLU A 88 10.43 6.06 2.26
CA GLU A 88 10.91 6.53 3.55
C GLU A 88 12.37 6.96 3.50
N HIS A 89 13.21 6.22 2.79
CA HIS A 89 14.62 6.57 2.57
C HIS A 89 14.76 7.87 1.77
N GLU A 90 13.99 8.04 0.71
CA GLU A 90 13.97 9.28 -0.09
C GLU A 90 13.51 10.50 0.71
N ARG A 91 12.59 10.30 1.66
CA ARG A 91 12.05 11.35 2.54
C ARG A 91 12.88 11.57 3.82
N GLY A 92 13.93 10.78 4.04
CA GLY A 92 14.76 10.87 5.25
C GLY A 92 14.02 10.54 6.54
N LEU A 93 12.97 9.72 6.46
CA LEU A 93 12.20 9.25 7.62
C LEU A 93 12.91 8.07 8.31
N ALA A 94 12.49 7.72 9.52
CA ALA A 94 12.94 6.48 10.14
C ALA A 94 12.48 5.30 9.27
N VAL A 95 13.40 4.42 8.88
CA VAL A 95 13.13 3.31 7.95
C VAL A 95 13.11 2.00 8.72
N TYR A 96 12.08 1.17 8.50
CA TYR A 96 12.09 -0.22 8.95
C TYR A 96 12.53 -1.15 7.80
N GLU A 97 13.83 -1.38 7.65
CA GLU A 97 14.37 -2.23 6.56
C GLU A 97 13.83 -3.67 6.56
N GLY A 98 13.35 -4.16 7.71
CA GLY A 98 12.73 -5.47 7.84
C GLY A 98 11.30 -5.55 7.29
N LEU A 99 10.67 -4.42 6.91
CA LEU A 99 9.28 -4.35 6.47
C LEU A 99 8.95 -5.34 5.34
N PRO A 100 9.72 -5.44 4.23
CA PRO A 100 9.38 -6.34 3.14
C PRO A 100 9.36 -7.80 3.57
N MET A 101 10.31 -8.21 4.42
CA MET A 101 10.40 -9.58 4.92
C MET A 101 9.32 -9.88 5.95
N ALA A 102 9.05 -8.94 6.85
CA ALA A 102 7.97 -9.05 7.84
C ALA A 102 6.61 -9.23 7.17
N SER A 103 6.35 -8.49 6.08
CA SER A 103 5.11 -8.60 5.31
C SER A 103 4.93 -9.96 4.68
N VAL A 104 5.97 -10.53 4.06
CA VAL A 104 5.93 -11.89 3.50
C VAL A 104 5.67 -12.93 4.59
N VAL A 105 6.39 -12.86 5.71
CA VAL A 105 6.23 -13.80 6.83
C VAL A 105 4.80 -13.73 7.39
N ALA A 106 4.27 -12.52 7.59
CA ALA A 106 2.90 -12.33 8.07
C ALA A 106 1.86 -12.93 7.12
N THR A 107 2.02 -12.75 5.81
CA THR A 107 1.11 -13.32 4.81
C THR A 107 1.20 -14.85 4.75
N ILE A 108 2.40 -15.44 4.85
CA ILE A 108 2.57 -16.91 4.91
C ILE A 108 1.91 -17.50 6.14
N LEU A 109 1.97 -16.81 7.29
CA LEU A 109 1.33 -17.24 8.53
C LEU A 109 -0.20 -17.10 8.52
N GLY A 110 -0.81 -16.70 7.38
CA GLY A 110 -2.25 -16.50 7.25
C GLY A 110 -2.75 -15.19 7.86
N VAL A 111 -1.84 -14.29 8.22
CA VAL A 111 -2.13 -13.00 8.87
C VAL A 111 -1.84 -11.83 7.92
N GLY A 112 -2.09 -12.00 6.63
CA GLY A 112 -1.80 -10.98 5.60
C GLY A 112 -2.43 -9.61 5.88
N VAL A 113 -3.59 -9.57 6.54
CA VAL A 113 -4.22 -8.30 6.97
C VAL A 113 -3.35 -7.52 7.95
N VAL A 114 -2.53 -8.19 8.78
CA VAL A 114 -1.58 -7.51 9.67
C VAL A 114 -0.47 -6.84 8.87
N ALA A 115 0.01 -7.47 7.78
CA ALA A 115 0.95 -6.82 6.86
C ALA A 115 0.32 -5.55 6.26
N ASP A 116 -0.94 -5.62 5.81
CA ASP A 116 -1.66 -4.46 5.27
C ASP A 116 -1.82 -3.34 6.32
N CYS A 117 -2.06 -3.68 7.59
CA CYS A 117 -2.09 -2.73 8.70
C CYS A 117 -0.74 -2.03 8.90
N ILE A 118 0.37 -2.78 8.87
CA ILE A 118 1.72 -2.21 9.02
C ILE A 118 2.02 -1.29 7.84
N HIS A 119 1.77 -1.73 6.60
CA HIS A 119 1.92 -0.90 5.41
C HIS A 119 1.11 0.39 5.50
N GLN A 120 -0.14 0.33 5.96
CA GLN A 120 -0.97 1.52 6.13
C GLN A 120 -0.43 2.45 7.22
N ASN A 121 0.16 1.90 8.28
CA ASN A 121 0.80 2.69 9.33
C ASN A 121 1.99 3.50 8.80
N GLU A 122 2.85 2.87 8.00
CA GLU A 122 4.00 3.54 7.41
C GLU A 122 3.55 4.59 6.38
N ILE A 123 2.59 4.25 5.50
CA ILE A 123 1.99 5.23 4.57
C ILE A 123 1.39 6.41 5.34
N ASN A 124 0.66 6.18 6.43
CA ASN A 124 0.10 7.24 7.26
C ASN A 124 1.18 8.13 7.88
N ARG A 125 2.33 7.57 8.25
CA ARG A 125 3.49 8.32 8.77
C ARG A 125 4.20 9.13 7.68
N ILE A 126 4.12 8.68 6.43
CA ILE A 126 4.70 9.37 5.28
C ILE A 126 3.85 10.59 4.85
N VAL A 127 2.51 10.49 4.98
CA VAL A 127 1.56 11.52 4.50
C VAL A 127 1.01 12.44 5.58
N GLY A 128 1.21 12.10 6.86
CA GLY A 128 0.73 12.87 8.02
C GLY A 128 1.88 13.55 8.75
#